data_AF-A0A524K8A0-F1
#
_entry.id   AF-A0A524K8A0-F1
#
_cell.length_a   1.000
_cell.length_b   1.000
_cell.length_c   1.000
_cell.angle_alpha   90.00
_cell.angle_beta   90.00
_cell.angle_gamma   90.00
#
_symmetry.space_group_name_H-M   'P 1'
#
loop_
_entity.id
_entity.type
_entity.pdbx_description
1 polymer ?
#
loop_
_entity_poly.entity_id
_entity_poly.type
_entity_poly.pdbx_seq_one_letter_code
_entity_poly.pdbx_strand_id
1 'polypeptide(L)'
;LVAHNAPFDLGFLAAECERAGIEIPANPAYDTIRLARTAVPQLPSYALGSLASSFGIGQKDAHRGADDARVCMELFTRCIAVLFGNE
;
A
#
# COMPACT_ATOMS: atom_id res chain seq x y z
N LEU A 1 8.22 3.34 4.84
CA LEU A 1 7.75 2.49 3.73
C LEU A 1 6.25 2.44 3.75
N VAL A 2 5.61 2.43 2.57
CA VAL A 2 4.16 2.22 2.42
C VAL A 2 3.99 1.06 1.45
N ALA A 3 3.18 0.08 1.82
CA ALA A 3 2.96 -1.13 1.04
C ALA A 3 1.51 -1.62 1.17
N HIS A 4 1.09 -2.49 0.26
CA HIS A 4 -0.24 -3.06 0.25
C HIS A 4 -0.13 -4.55 0.57
N ASN A 5 -0.37 -4.92 1.84
CA ASN A 5 0.12 -6.16 2.46
C ASN A 5 1.62 -6.11 2.81
N ALA A 6 2.02 -5.12 3.62
CA ALA A 6 3.42 -4.84 3.94
C ALA A 6 4.28 -6.05 4.37
N PRO A 7 3.79 -7.05 5.14
CA PRO A 7 4.59 -8.22 5.48
C PRO A 7 5.10 -9.00 4.26
N PHE A 8 4.35 -9.01 3.16
CA PHE A 8 4.75 -9.67 1.92
C PHE A 8 5.94 -8.94 1.29
N ASP A 9 5.80 -7.65 0.98
CA ASP A 9 6.86 -6.85 0.35
C ASP A 9 8.13 -6.78 1.20
N LEU A 10 7.99 -6.65 2.53
CA LEU A 10 9.14 -6.64 3.44
C LEU A 10 9.86 -7.99 3.50
N GLY A 11 9.14 -9.11 3.36
CA GLY A 11 9.74 -10.43 3.26
C GLY A 11 10.62 -10.59 2.02
N PHE A 12 10.12 -10.15 0.86
CA PHE A 12 10.91 -10.11 -0.38
C PHE A 12 12.12 -9.17 -0.25
N LEU A 13 11.92 -7.97 0.29
CA LEU A 13 13.01 -7.01 0.48
C LEU A 13 14.09 -7.56 1.41
N ALA A 14 13.70 -8.18 2.53
CA ALA A 14 14.64 -8.77 3.49
C ALA A 14 15.50 -9.87 2.86
N ALA A 15 14.87 -10.79 2.11
CA ALA A 15 15.58 -11.86 1.42
C ALA A 15 16.56 -11.33 0.36
N GLU A 16 16.18 -10.31 -0.40
CA GLU A 16 17.05 -9.71 -1.40
C GLU A 16 18.19 -8.88 -0.79
N CYS A 17 17.94 -8.19 0.32
CA CYS A 17 18.98 -7.52 1.11
C CYS A 17 20.01 -8.52 1.64
N GLU A 18 19.54 -9.63 2.23
CA GLU A 18 20.41 -10.71 2.70
C GLU A 18 21.26 -11.29 1.55
N ARG A 19 20.62 -11.61 0.41
CA ARG A 19 21.30 -12.12 -0.79
C ARG A 19 22.35 -11.15 -1.34
N ALA A 20 22.10 -9.85 -1.25
CA ALA A 20 23.00 -8.80 -1.72
C ALA A 20 24.07 -8.39 -0.68
N GLY A 21 23.98 -8.88 0.56
CA GLY A 21 24.85 -8.43 1.65
C GLY A 21 24.62 -6.99 2.06
N ILE A 22 23.39 -6.48 1.92
CA ILE A 22 22.99 -5.11 2.23
C ILE A 22 22.11 -5.12 3.49
N GLU A 23 22.25 -4.11 4.34
CA GLU A 23 21.39 -3.94 5.51
C GLU A 23 19.93 -3.66 5.11
N ILE A 24 19.00 -4.27 5.84
CA ILE A 24 17.56 -4.03 5.64
C ILE A 24 17.24 -2.60 6.11
N PRO A 25 16.48 -1.80 5.31
CA PRO A 25 16.09 -0.46 5.72
C PRO A 25 15.32 -0.45 7.05
N ALA A 26 15.75 0.37 8.00
CA ALA A 26 15.13 0.50 9.33
C ALA A 26 13.87 1.39 9.36
N ASN A 27 13.37 1.81 8.19
CA ASN A 27 12.19 2.68 8.10
C ASN A 27 10.93 1.97 8.64
N PRO A 28 10.03 2.69 9.34
CA PRO A 28 8.72 2.13 9.68
C PRO A 28 7.95 1.80 8.40
N ALA A 29 7.13 0.74 8.46
CA ALA A 29 6.31 0.30 7.34
C ALA A 29 4.81 0.43 7.66
N TYR A 30 4.08 1.07 6.77
CA TYR A 30 2.63 1.25 6.86
C TYR A 30 1.92 0.36 5.84
N ASP A 31 0.92 -0.37 6.31
CA ASP A 31 0.10 -1.26 5.50
C ASP A 31 -1.21 -0.58 5.12
N THR A 32 -1.40 -0.34 3.82
CA THR A 32 -2.60 0.30 3.30
C THR A 32 -3.85 -0.56 3.46
N ILE A 33 -3.75 -1.90 3.60
CA ILE A 33 -4.92 -2.75 3.92
C ILE A 33 -5.46 -2.39 5.32
N ARG A 34 -4.56 -2.29 6.30
CA ARG A 34 -4.94 -1.94 7.67
C ARG A 34 -5.50 -0.53 7.73
N LEU A 35 -4.83 0.40 7.08
CA LEU A 35 -5.27 1.79 7.00
C LEU A 35 -6.64 1.92 6.34
N ALA A 36 -6.86 1.25 5.21
CA ALA A 36 -8.14 1.26 4.48
C ALA A 36 -9.28 0.65 5.31
N ARG A 37 -9.02 -0.42 6.07
CA ARG A 37 -10.02 -1.00 6.99
C ARG A 37 -10.46 -0.03 8.08
N THR A 38 -9.56 0.82 8.55
CA THR A 38 -9.88 1.87 9.53
C THR A 38 -10.60 3.04 8.85
N ALA A 39 -10.14 3.47 7.67
CA ALA A 39 -10.69 4.62 6.96
C ALA A 39 -12.09 4.36 6.40
N VAL A 40 -12.30 3.21 5.76
CA VAL A 40 -13.55 2.85 5.08
C VAL A 40 -13.90 1.40 5.43
N PRO A 41 -14.51 1.18 6.60
CA PRO A 41 -14.80 -0.18 7.07
C PRO A 41 -15.87 -0.86 6.20
N GLN A 42 -15.95 -2.20 6.31
CA GLN A 42 -17.01 -3.03 5.71
C GLN A 42 -17.05 -3.10 4.17
N LEU A 43 -15.96 -2.75 3.48
CA LEU A 43 -15.86 -3.01 2.04
C LEU A 43 -15.81 -4.52 1.73
N PRO A 44 -16.38 -4.95 0.58
CA PRO A 44 -16.41 -6.35 0.17
C PRO A 44 -15.02 -6.91 -0.18
N SER A 45 -14.06 -6.03 -0.50
CA SER A 45 -12.68 -6.41 -0.82
C SER A 45 -11.73 -5.27 -0.47
N TYR A 46 -10.54 -5.65 0.01
CA TYR A 46 -9.43 -4.74 0.29
C TYR A 46 -8.22 -5.00 -0.60
N ALA A 47 -8.39 -5.70 -1.72
CA ALA A 47 -7.35 -5.82 -2.72
C ALA A 47 -7.05 -4.44 -3.34
N LEU A 48 -5.80 -4.21 -3.76
CA LEU A 48 -5.33 -2.91 -4.25
C LEU A 48 -6.24 -2.36 -5.36
N GLY A 49 -6.54 -3.18 -6.37
CA GLY A 49 -7.41 -2.79 -7.49
C GLY A 49 -8.85 -2.51 -7.06
N SER A 50 -9.40 -3.28 -6.11
CA SER A 50 -10.75 -3.04 -5.57
C SER A 50 -10.83 -1.71 -4.84
N LEU A 51 -9.85 -1.42 -3.99
CA LEU A 51 -9.77 -0.15 -3.27
C LEU A 51 -9.51 1.00 -4.24
N ALA A 52 -8.59 0.83 -5.19
CA ALA A 52 -8.33 1.84 -6.22
C ALA A 52 -9.63 2.20 -6.95
N SER A 53 -10.42 1.20 -7.34
CA SER A 53 -11.72 1.41 -7.99
C SER A 53 -12.70 2.17 -7.08
N SER A 54 -12.83 1.77 -5.81
CA SER A 54 -13.70 2.43 -4.82
C SER A 54 -13.32 3.90 -4.56
N PHE A 55 -12.03 4.22 -4.61
CA PHE A 55 -11.51 5.58 -4.41
C PHE A 55 -11.38 6.39 -5.72
N GLY A 56 -11.77 5.81 -6.88
CA GLY A 56 -11.64 6.47 -8.18
C GLY A 56 -10.19 6.65 -8.65
N ILE A 57 -9.27 5.85 -8.14
CA ILE A 57 -7.85 5.86 -8.50
C ILE A 57 -7.67 5.06 -9.79
N GLY A 58 -7.21 5.72 -10.85
CA GLY A 58 -6.92 5.04 -12.12
C GLY A 58 -5.69 4.14 -12.01
N GLN A 59 -5.85 2.86 -12.31
CA GLN A 59 -4.75 1.90 -12.51
C GLN A 59 -4.65 1.63 -14.02
N LYS A 60 -3.49 1.94 -14.60
CA LYS A 60 -3.30 1.91 -16.06
C LYS A 60 -2.70 0.58 -16.52
N ASP A 61 -1.74 0.08 -15.75
CA ASP A 61 -1.01 -1.16 -16.03
C ASP A 61 -0.96 -2.02 -14.75
N ALA A 62 -2.07 -2.69 -14.44
CA ALA A 62 -2.12 -3.59 -13.30
C ALA A 62 -1.00 -4.64 -13.39
N HIS A 63 -0.38 -4.96 -12.24
CA HIS A 63 0.75 -5.90 -12.11
C HIS A 63 2.11 -5.39 -12.59
N ARG A 64 2.19 -4.14 -13.08
CA ARG A 64 3.49 -3.45 -13.16
C ARG A 64 3.80 -2.87 -11.78
N GLY A 65 4.89 -3.35 -11.16
CA GLY A 65 5.27 -2.92 -9.81
C GLY A 65 5.37 -1.41 -9.61
N ALA A 66 5.78 -0.65 -10.63
CA ALA A 66 5.81 0.81 -10.56
C ALA A 66 4.40 1.45 -10.53
N ASP A 67 3.45 0.92 -11.31
CA ASP A 67 2.07 1.43 -11.29
C ASP A 67 1.37 1.02 -10.00
N ASP A 68 1.59 -0.22 -9.53
CA ASP A 68 1.04 -0.70 -8.26
C ASP A 68 1.58 0.12 -7.07
N ALA A 69 2.87 0.48 -7.06
CA ALA A 69 3.45 1.36 -6.03
C ALA A 69 2.83 2.77 -6.06
N ARG A 70 2.60 3.34 -7.26
CA ARG A 70 1.92 4.64 -7.42
C ARG A 70 0.49 4.58 -6.88
N VAL A 71 -0.28 3.56 -7.27
CA VAL A 71 -1.67 3.35 -6.82
C VAL A 71 -1.72 3.14 -5.31
N CYS A 72 -0.79 2.36 -4.76
CA CYS A 72 -0.65 2.14 -3.31
C CYS A 72 -0.42 3.46 -2.55
N MET A 73 0.47 4.32 -3.05
CA MET A 73 0.72 5.62 -2.43
C MET A 73 -0.48 6.56 -2.53
N GLU A 74 -1.16 6.61 -3.67
CA GLU A 74 -2.37 7.42 -3.81
C GLU A 74 -3.48 6.93 -2.86
N LEU A 75 -3.68 5.61 -2.77
CA LEU A 75 -4.61 5.00 -1.82
C LEU A 75 -4.28 5.39 -0.38
N PHE A 76 -3.00 5.33 0.01
CA PHE A 76 -2.55 5.77 1.33
C PHE A 76 -2.96 7.22 1.60
N THR A 77 -2.66 8.14 0.69
CA THR A 77 -3.02 9.56 0.83
C THR A 77 -4.53 9.75 0.95
N ARG A 78 -5.35 9.02 0.17
CA ARG A 78 -6.81 9.07 0.29
C ARG A 78 -7.29 8.58 1.65
N CYS A 79 -6.76 7.49 2.17
CA CYS A 79 -7.14 6.98 3.48
C CYS A 79 -6.74 7.95 4.61
N ILE A 80 -5.56 8.57 4.53
CA ILE A 80 -5.14 9.61 5.49
C ILE A 80 -6.09 10.81 5.45
N ALA A 81 -6.48 11.25 4.25
CA ALA A 81 -7.47 12.33 4.11
C ALA A 81 -8.82 11.97 4.73
N VAL A 82 -9.32 10.74 4.56
CA VAL A 82 -10.57 10.29 5.21
C VAL A 82 -10.46 10.26 6.74
N LEU A 83 -9.32 9.83 7.27
CA LEU A 83 -9.13 9.66 8.72
C LEU A 83 -8.82 10.96 9.47
N PHE A 84 -8.13 11.90 8.81
CA PHE A 84 -7.54 13.06 9.47
C PHE A 84 -7.78 14.38 8.74
N GLY A 85 -8.37 14.36 7.54
CA GLY A 85 -8.76 15.55 6.81
C GLY A 85 -10.05 16.13 7.40
N ASN A 86 -9.92 17.13 8.27
CA ASN A 86 -10.99 18.08 8.54
C ASN A 86 -10.93 19.17 7.48
N GLU A 87 -11.88 19.16 6.55
CA GLU A 87 -12.56 20.29 5.85
C GLU A 87 -13.31 19.78 4.61
#